data_AF-A0A317HKW1-F1
#
_entry.id   AF-A0A317HKW1-F1
#
_cell.length_a   1.000
_cell.length_b   1.000
_cell.length_c   1.000
_cell.angle_alpha   90.00
_cell.angle_beta   90.00
_cell.angle_gamma   90.00
#
_symmetry.space_group_name_H-M   'P 1'
#
loop_
_entity.id
_entity.type
_entity.pdbx_description
1 polymer ?
#
loop_
_entity_poly.entity_id
_entity_poly.type
_entity_poly.pdbx_seq_one_letter_code
_entity_poly.pdbx_strand_id
1 'polypeptide(L)'
;MKSSIRDQPAPPAQPQSAALGDYLKEAFFFRWNLLFFAGGVAGAAILPMTAVLLPLVAAGEIAYLAGLVSIPRFRAAIDAKVQAANRKTTSSDLPSQPAPSLTAMLSSLPTEARKRFERLHTRCLEMRGIAAGVRGAAGDQNASAEEIRTPGLDRLLWLFLRLLLSRTALDRFLGTMNNEEISKRLEQLRKDLAAAQTAKDDRITRSLQDSIAMAELRLDNYERAKKNAQFVSIELDRIEGKIQALAEMSVNRQDPDFLSSQVDSAAESMRQTEKAVSELQHLTGLADELQEPPAILESDLREVLRHEA
;
A
#
# COMPACT_ATOMS: atom_id res chain seq x y z
N MET A 1 -24.96 43.37 -35.65
CA MET A 1 -23.52 43.07 -35.77
C MET A 1 -22.85 43.34 -34.43
N LYS A 2 -22.70 42.32 -33.59
CA LYS A 2 -21.86 42.29 -32.37
C LYS A 2 -21.70 40.80 -32.02
N SER A 3 -20.64 40.19 -32.56
CA SER A 3 -20.29 38.81 -32.31
C SER A 3 -19.59 38.69 -30.96
N SER A 4 -20.11 37.79 -30.13
CA SER A 4 -19.60 37.39 -28.83
C SER A 4 -18.14 36.92 -28.94
N ILE A 5 -17.26 37.56 -28.18
CA ILE A 5 -15.88 37.13 -27.95
C ILE A 5 -15.97 35.89 -27.04
N ARG A 6 -15.47 34.76 -27.56
CA ARG A 6 -15.37 33.48 -26.84
C ARG A 6 -14.13 33.53 -25.94
N ASP A 7 -14.35 33.29 -24.65
CA ASP A 7 -13.29 33.05 -23.66
C ASP A 7 -12.30 31.99 -24.15
N GLN A 8 -11.02 32.35 -24.22
CA GLN A 8 -9.92 31.40 -24.34
C GLN A 8 -9.52 30.92 -22.94
N PRO A 9 -9.38 29.60 -22.71
CA PRO A 9 -8.86 29.10 -21.44
C PRO A 9 -7.38 29.48 -21.27
N ALA A 10 -7.01 29.90 -20.06
CA ALA A 10 -5.64 30.24 -19.67
C ALA A 10 -4.67 29.05 -19.91
N PRO A 11 -3.39 29.30 -20.24
CA PRO A 11 -2.41 28.25 -20.43
C PRO A 11 -2.17 27.46 -19.12
N PRO A 12 -1.89 26.14 -19.19
CA PRO A 12 -1.60 25.34 -18.00
C PRO A 12 -0.38 25.89 -17.27
N ALA A 13 -0.50 26.04 -15.95
CA ALA A 13 0.60 26.44 -15.07
C ALA A 13 1.79 25.49 -15.26
N GLN A 14 2.98 26.05 -15.48
CA GLN A 14 4.20 25.26 -15.59
C GLN A 14 4.51 24.59 -14.24
N PRO A 15 4.96 23.32 -14.24
CA PRO A 15 5.30 22.62 -13.00
C PRO A 15 6.44 23.33 -12.30
N GLN A 16 6.24 23.68 -11.02
CA GLN A 16 7.32 24.19 -10.18
C GLN A 16 8.31 23.06 -9.91
N SER A 17 9.56 23.25 -10.32
CA SER A 17 10.68 22.34 -10.05
C SER A 17 11.12 22.44 -8.59
N ALA A 18 11.47 21.32 -7.96
CA ALA A 18 12.05 21.27 -6.62
C ALA A 18 13.34 22.09 -6.53
N ALA A 19 13.71 22.53 -5.32
CA ALA A 19 14.92 23.32 -5.12
C ALA A 19 16.17 22.42 -5.26
N LEU A 20 17.30 23.00 -5.67
CA LEU A 20 18.56 22.27 -5.85
C LEU A 20 18.99 21.49 -4.58
N GLY A 21 18.68 22.04 -3.40
CA GLY A 21 18.93 21.40 -2.11
C GLY A 21 18.12 20.13 -1.85
N ASP A 22 16.90 20.03 -2.39
CA ASP A 22 16.03 18.86 -2.21
C ASP A 22 16.57 17.65 -2.98
N TYR A 23 17.07 17.87 -4.20
CA TYR A 23 17.71 16.81 -4.98
C TYR A 23 19.00 16.31 -4.33
N LEU A 24 19.83 17.22 -3.82
CA LEU A 24 21.10 16.87 -3.16
C LEU A 24 20.87 16.09 -1.87
N LYS A 25 19.89 16.53 -1.06
CA LYS A 25 19.53 15.84 0.18
C LYS A 25 19.03 14.43 -0.11
N GLU A 26 18.10 14.27 -1.04
CA GLU A 26 17.55 12.95 -1.35
C GLU A 26 18.59 12.03 -2.01
N ALA A 27 19.44 12.58 -2.87
CA ALA A 27 20.56 11.84 -3.47
C ALA A 27 21.54 11.32 -2.41
N PHE A 28 21.87 12.13 -1.40
CA PHE A 28 22.82 11.75 -0.35
C PHE A 28 22.24 10.74 0.65
N PHE A 29 20.98 10.89 1.04
CA PHE A 29 20.31 9.99 1.99
C PHE A 29 19.78 8.69 1.37
N PHE A 30 19.97 8.49 0.06
CA PHE A 30 19.64 7.23 -0.58
C PHE A 30 20.46 6.09 0.03
N ARG A 31 19.78 5.02 0.48
CA ARG A 31 20.36 3.94 1.30
C ARG A 31 21.67 3.36 0.74
N TRP A 32 21.77 3.24 -0.58
CA TRP A 32 22.98 2.72 -1.23
C TRP A 32 24.12 3.74 -1.29
N ASN A 33 23.82 5.03 -1.51
CA ASN A 33 24.86 6.08 -1.54
C ASN A 33 25.44 6.30 -0.14
N LEU A 34 24.59 6.28 0.90
CA LEU A 34 25.05 6.37 2.28
C LEU A 34 25.94 5.19 2.69
N LEU A 35 25.62 3.98 2.20
CA LEU A 35 26.47 2.80 2.42
C LEU A 35 27.82 2.91 1.70
N PHE A 36 27.85 3.41 0.45
CA PHE A 36 29.11 3.64 -0.28
C PHE A 36 29.96 4.73 0.37
N PHE A 37 29.35 5.84 0.81
CA PHE A 37 30.05 6.92 1.48
C PHE A 37 30.59 6.47 2.85
N ALA A 38 29.75 5.88 3.70
CA ALA A 38 30.18 5.37 5.00
C ALA A 38 31.21 4.25 4.88
N GLY A 39 31.05 3.35 3.90
CA GLY A 39 32.01 2.30 3.57
C GLY A 39 33.34 2.86 3.06
N GLY A 40 33.31 3.89 2.21
CA GLY A 40 34.50 4.56 1.70
C GLY A 40 35.28 5.30 2.79
N VAL A 41 34.57 5.98 3.70
CA VAL A 41 35.17 6.66 4.87
C VAL A 41 35.77 5.63 5.84
N ALA A 42 35.04 4.56 6.15
CA ALA A 42 35.53 3.49 7.02
C ALA A 42 36.74 2.78 6.42
N GLY A 43 36.73 2.50 5.11
CA GLY A 43 37.86 1.93 4.39
C GLY A 43 39.08 2.85 4.41
N ALA A 44 38.89 4.16 4.15
CA ALA A 44 39.98 5.15 4.18
C ALA A 44 40.61 5.31 5.57
N ALA A 45 39.84 5.12 6.64
CA ALA A 45 40.30 5.23 8.03
C ALA A 45 41.17 4.07 8.49
N ILE A 46 41.07 2.89 7.86
CA ILE A 46 41.85 1.69 8.21
C ILE A 46 43.21 1.67 7.50
N LEU A 47 43.34 2.39 6.38
CA LEU A 47 44.57 2.42 5.59
C LEU A 47 45.53 3.51 6.08
N PRO A 48 46.86 3.27 6.05
CA PRO A 48 47.89 4.24 6.48
C PRO A 48 47.98 5.52 5.62
N MET A 49 47.12 5.65 4.60
CA MET A 49 47.03 6.77 3.67
C MET A 49 45.74 7.59 3.86
N THR A 50 45.13 7.57 5.05
CA THR A 50 43.86 8.26 5.36
C THR A 50 43.85 9.72 4.92
N ALA A 51 44.96 10.45 5.11
CA ALA A 51 45.11 11.86 4.74
C ALA A 51 44.93 12.15 3.24
N VAL A 52 45.14 11.15 2.37
CA VAL A 52 44.98 11.26 0.91
C VAL A 52 43.67 10.60 0.45
N LEU A 53 43.29 9.49 1.06
CA LEU A 53 42.10 8.72 0.67
C LEU A 53 40.79 9.40 1.05
N LEU A 54 40.73 10.05 2.21
CA LEU A 54 39.52 10.73 2.69
C LEU A 54 39.10 11.90 1.77
N PRO A 55 39.99 12.83 1.35
CA PRO A 55 39.61 13.87 0.40
C PRO A 55 39.27 13.32 -0.99
N LEU A 56 39.85 12.20 -1.42
CA LEU A 56 39.50 11.54 -2.68
C LEU A 56 38.10 10.91 -2.64
N VAL A 57 37.73 10.24 -1.54
CA VAL A 57 36.39 9.70 -1.33
C VAL A 57 35.36 10.83 -1.31
N ALA A 58 35.67 11.93 -0.60
CA ALA A 58 34.81 13.11 -0.58
C ALA A 58 34.65 13.74 -1.98
N ALA A 59 35.73 13.90 -2.73
CA ALA A 59 35.69 14.42 -4.10
C ALA A 59 34.90 13.51 -5.06
N GLY A 60 35.08 12.18 -4.92
CA GLY A 60 34.33 11.19 -5.68
C GLY A 60 32.83 11.23 -5.40
N GLU A 61 32.45 11.36 -4.14
CA GLU A 61 31.04 11.50 -3.74
C GLU A 61 30.43 12.79 -4.31
N ILE A 62 31.13 13.91 -4.23
CA ILE A 62 30.68 15.19 -4.81
C ILE A 62 30.46 15.07 -6.32
N ALA A 63 31.41 14.48 -7.05
CA ALA A 63 31.31 14.29 -8.50
C ALA A 63 30.15 13.34 -8.87
N TYR A 64 29.97 12.27 -8.10
CA TYR A 64 28.88 11.31 -8.30
C TYR A 64 27.51 11.94 -8.05
N LEU A 65 27.33 12.68 -6.94
CA LEU A 65 26.07 13.37 -6.63
C LEU A 65 25.76 14.45 -7.67
N ALA A 66 26.76 15.20 -8.15
CA ALA A 66 26.58 16.16 -9.23
C ALA A 66 26.11 15.48 -10.53
N GLY A 67 26.66 14.31 -10.84
CA GLY A 67 26.22 13.47 -11.96
C GLY A 67 24.78 12.96 -11.80
N LEU A 68 24.43 12.45 -10.61
CA LEU A 68 23.11 11.92 -10.29
C LEU A 68 22.03 13.00 -10.41
N VAL A 69 22.30 14.20 -9.89
CA VAL A 69 21.40 15.35 -10.01
C VAL A 69 21.25 15.80 -11.47
N SER A 70 22.18 15.49 -12.38
CA SER A 70 22.05 15.82 -13.81
C SER A 70 21.10 14.89 -14.59
N ILE A 71 20.69 13.76 -14.00
CA ILE A 71 19.85 12.77 -14.68
C ILE A 71 18.38 13.24 -14.69
N PRO A 72 17.74 13.41 -15.88
CA PRO A 72 16.39 13.96 -15.98
C PRO A 72 15.32 13.08 -15.31
N ARG A 73 15.53 11.76 -15.30
CA ARG A 73 14.63 10.81 -14.62
C ARG A 73 14.67 10.93 -13.11
N PHE A 74 15.85 11.21 -12.54
CA PHE A 74 16.00 11.42 -11.10
C PHE A 74 15.30 12.73 -10.70
N ARG A 75 15.53 13.81 -11.45
CA ARG A 75 14.83 15.08 -11.22
C ARG A 75 13.32 14.94 -11.29
N ALA A 76 12.79 14.30 -12.33
CA ALA A 76 11.35 14.08 -12.49
C ALA A 76 10.72 13.29 -11.32
N ALA A 77 11.43 12.31 -10.76
CA ALA A 77 10.97 11.54 -9.61
C ALA A 77 10.95 12.38 -8.32
N ILE A 78 11.97 13.21 -8.10
CA ILE A 78 12.03 14.10 -6.93
C ILE A 78 11.04 15.25 -7.06
N ASP A 79 10.86 15.81 -8.26
CA ASP A 79 9.84 16.81 -8.56
C ASP A 79 8.44 16.29 -8.23
N ALA A 80 8.12 15.06 -8.65
CA ALA A 80 6.85 14.42 -8.31
C ALA A 80 6.66 14.25 -6.79
N LYS A 81 7.73 13.86 -6.07
CA LYS A 81 7.72 13.67 -4.61
C LYS A 81 7.54 15.00 -3.87
N VAL A 82 8.25 16.06 -4.26
CA VAL A 82 8.16 17.40 -3.66
C VAL A 82 6.82 18.05 -3.97
N GLN A 83 6.28 17.85 -5.18
CA GLN A 83 4.92 18.29 -5.51
C GLN A 83 3.86 17.55 -4.70
N ALA A 84 3.99 16.23 -4.50
CA ALA A 84 3.07 15.47 -3.65
C ALA A 84 3.14 15.93 -2.18
N ALA A 85 4.33 16.31 -1.68
CA ALA A 85 4.52 16.86 -0.34
C ALA A 85 3.98 18.29 -0.20
N ASN A 86 4.25 19.18 -1.16
CA ASN A 86 3.73 20.55 -1.18
C ASN A 86 2.21 20.58 -1.38
N ARG A 87 1.66 19.62 -2.12
CA ARG A 87 0.21 19.42 -2.23
C ARG A 87 -0.41 19.01 -0.90
N LYS A 88 0.35 18.50 0.09
CA LYS A 88 -0.14 18.19 1.44
C LYS A 88 -0.04 19.38 2.40
N THR A 89 0.91 20.30 2.19
CA THR A 89 1.12 21.49 3.04
C THR A 89 0.39 22.74 2.57
N THR A 90 0.11 22.89 1.27
CA THR A 90 -0.68 24.02 0.72
C THR A 90 -2.19 23.71 0.68
N SER A 91 -2.60 22.46 0.92
CA SER A 91 -4.00 22.01 0.89
C SER A 91 -4.74 22.14 2.22
N SER A 92 -4.42 23.15 3.03
CA SER A 92 -5.23 23.46 4.23
C SER A 92 -6.53 24.21 3.88
N ASP A 93 -6.73 24.63 2.63
CA ASP A 93 -7.87 25.47 2.21
C ASP A 93 -8.48 25.14 0.82
N LEU A 94 -8.25 23.94 0.27
CA LEU A 94 -9.03 23.43 -0.88
C LEU A 94 -9.65 22.07 -0.54
N PRO A 95 -10.87 21.78 -1.06
CA PRO A 95 -11.56 20.53 -0.77
C PRO A 95 -10.65 19.38 -1.20
N SER A 96 -10.34 18.52 -0.22
CA SER A 96 -9.68 17.24 -0.43
C SER A 96 -10.31 16.55 -1.64
N GLN A 97 -9.51 15.97 -2.54
CA GLN A 97 -10.09 15.02 -3.48
C GLN A 97 -10.92 14.03 -2.64
N PRO A 98 -12.22 13.84 -2.94
CA PRO A 98 -13.05 12.97 -2.14
C PRO A 98 -12.36 11.61 -2.11
N ALA A 99 -12.09 11.11 -0.91
CA ALA A 99 -11.71 9.71 -0.72
C ALA A 99 -12.64 8.86 -1.60
N PRO A 100 -12.16 7.78 -2.25
CA PRO A 100 -13.05 6.88 -2.97
C PRO A 100 -14.20 6.58 -2.03
N SER A 101 -15.43 6.96 -2.42
CA SER A 101 -16.56 6.83 -1.53
C SER A 101 -16.64 5.36 -1.13
N LEU A 102 -17.03 5.09 0.13
CA LEU A 102 -17.24 3.71 0.60
C LEU A 102 -18.03 2.87 -0.43
N THR A 103 -18.99 3.52 -1.10
CA THR A 103 -19.73 3.03 -2.27
C THR A 103 -18.85 2.56 -3.42
N ALA A 104 -17.91 3.38 -3.90
CA ALA A 104 -16.99 3.01 -4.98
C ALA A 104 -16.07 1.84 -4.59
N MET A 105 -15.64 1.79 -3.32
CA MET A 105 -14.83 0.68 -2.81
C MET A 105 -15.64 -0.62 -2.79
N LEU A 106 -16.86 -0.59 -2.23
CA LEU A 106 -17.74 -1.75 -2.16
C LEU A 106 -18.25 -2.21 -3.54
N SER A 107 -18.46 -1.29 -4.47
CA SER A 107 -18.86 -1.62 -5.84
C SER A 107 -17.75 -2.33 -6.61
N SER A 108 -16.49 -1.96 -6.37
CA SER A 108 -15.32 -2.61 -6.98
C SER A 108 -15.06 -4.04 -6.49
N LEU A 109 -15.66 -4.45 -5.37
CA LEU A 109 -15.49 -5.78 -4.80
C LEU A 109 -16.34 -6.84 -5.51
N PRO A 110 -15.83 -8.08 -5.66
CA PRO A 110 -16.63 -9.20 -6.14
C PRO A 110 -17.74 -9.55 -5.15
N THR A 111 -18.83 -10.14 -5.66
CA THR A 111 -20.06 -10.42 -4.89
C THR A 111 -19.80 -11.17 -3.58
N GLU A 112 -18.92 -12.16 -3.58
CA GLU A 112 -18.60 -12.92 -2.36
C GLU A 112 -17.85 -12.09 -1.32
N ALA A 113 -16.90 -11.23 -1.73
CA ALA A 113 -16.21 -10.32 -0.83
C ALA A 113 -17.17 -9.29 -0.20
N ARG A 114 -18.12 -8.80 -0.99
CA ARG A 114 -19.17 -7.89 -0.53
C ARG A 114 -20.07 -8.54 0.53
N LYS A 115 -20.55 -9.77 0.28
CA LYS A 115 -21.31 -10.54 1.28
C LYS A 115 -20.53 -10.79 2.56
N ARG A 116 -19.22 -11.08 2.46
CA ARG A 116 -18.34 -11.23 3.63
C ARG A 116 -18.33 -9.96 4.48
N PHE A 117 -18.14 -8.82 3.84
CA PHE A 117 -18.18 -7.51 4.49
C PHE A 117 -19.54 -7.23 5.17
N GLU A 118 -20.65 -7.46 4.47
CA GLU A 118 -22.00 -7.25 5.01
C GLU A 118 -22.29 -8.12 6.25
N ARG A 119 -21.86 -9.39 6.24
CA ARG A 119 -22.00 -10.28 7.40
C ARG A 119 -21.21 -9.76 8.60
N LEU A 120 -19.97 -9.31 8.38
CA LEU A 120 -19.14 -8.74 9.45
C LEU A 120 -19.77 -7.45 10.00
N HIS A 121 -20.24 -6.57 9.13
CA HIS A 121 -20.92 -5.33 9.50
C HIS A 121 -22.17 -5.59 10.36
N THR A 122 -22.99 -6.56 9.95
CA THR A 122 -24.19 -6.96 10.71
C THR A 122 -23.83 -7.41 12.13
N ARG A 123 -22.75 -8.18 12.30
CA ARG A 123 -22.28 -8.63 13.62
C ARG A 123 -21.77 -7.49 14.49
N CYS A 124 -21.08 -6.52 13.89
CA CYS A 124 -20.67 -5.31 14.60
C CYS A 124 -21.88 -4.51 15.10
N LEU A 125 -22.95 -4.41 14.30
CA LEU A 125 -24.20 -3.77 14.69
C LEU A 125 -24.93 -4.52 15.82
N GLU A 126 -25.01 -5.85 15.75
CA GLU A 126 -25.61 -6.68 16.80
C GLU A 126 -24.89 -6.48 18.13
N MET A 127 -23.56 -6.50 18.11
CA MET A 127 -22.73 -6.27 19.30
C MET A 127 -22.96 -4.88 19.91
N ARG A 128 -23.13 -3.85 19.09
CA ARG A 128 -23.51 -2.50 19.53
C ARG A 128 -24.91 -2.48 20.16
N GLY A 129 -25.90 -3.08 19.50
CA GLY A 129 -27.27 -3.13 19.98
C GLY A 129 -27.44 -3.84 21.33
N ILE A 130 -26.72 -4.95 21.55
CA ILE A 130 -26.74 -5.68 22.82
C ILE A 130 -26.15 -4.82 23.96
N ALA A 131 -25.03 -4.14 23.69
CA ALA A 131 -24.39 -3.26 24.66
C ALA A 131 -25.30 -2.08 25.07
N ALA A 132 -26.05 -1.52 24.11
CA ALA A 132 -27.01 -0.45 24.37
C ALA A 132 -28.26 -0.94 25.14
N GLY A 133 -28.81 -2.11 24.77
CA GLY A 133 -30.02 -2.67 25.39
C GLY A 133 -29.84 -3.10 26.85
N VAL A 134 -28.69 -3.66 27.21
CA VAL A 134 -28.36 -4.05 28.61
C VAL A 134 -28.26 -2.82 29.53
N ARG A 135 -27.74 -1.69 29.02
CA ARG A 135 -27.57 -0.46 29.81
C ARG A 135 -28.86 0.36 29.97
N GLY A 136 -29.73 0.36 28.95
CA GLY A 136 -31.04 1.00 29.04
C GLY A 136 -31.92 0.43 30.17
N ALA A 137 -31.72 -0.83 30.55
CA ALA A 137 -32.39 -1.46 31.69
C ALA A 137 -31.75 -1.14 33.06
N ALA A 138 -30.48 -0.70 33.08
CA ALA A 138 -29.71 -0.44 34.31
C ALA A 138 -29.69 1.04 34.75
N GLY A 139 -30.28 1.96 33.96
CA GLY A 139 -30.41 3.38 34.32
C GLY A 139 -29.10 4.18 34.34
N ASP A 140 -28.03 3.66 33.75
CA ASP A 140 -26.68 4.23 33.87
C ASP A 140 -26.35 5.17 32.70
N GLN A 141 -26.07 6.45 33.00
CA GLN A 141 -25.89 7.55 32.03
C GLN A 141 -24.49 7.58 31.38
N ASN A 142 -23.93 6.43 31.02
CA ASN A 142 -22.62 6.35 30.39
C ASN A 142 -22.72 6.36 28.86
N ALA A 143 -23.21 7.46 28.28
CA ALA A 143 -23.15 7.71 26.83
C ALA A 143 -21.72 7.66 26.27
N SER A 144 -20.72 7.96 27.11
CA SER A 144 -19.30 7.96 26.76
C SER A 144 -18.75 6.58 26.35
N ALA A 145 -19.29 5.48 26.89
CA ALA A 145 -18.79 4.14 26.57
C ALA A 145 -19.28 3.59 25.20
N GLU A 146 -20.38 4.14 24.67
CA GLU A 146 -20.89 3.86 23.32
C GLU A 146 -20.08 4.66 22.27
N GLU A 147 -19.77 5.92 22.59
CA GLU A 147 -18.89 6.81 21.82
C GLU A 147 -17.45 6.29 21.74
N ILE A 148 -16.96 5.59 22.77
CA ILE A 148 -15.60 5.02 22.78
C ILE A 148 -15.47 3.74 21.93
N ARG A 149 -16.54 2.95 21.77
CA ARG A 149 -16.50 1.66 21.02
C ARG A 149 -16.66 1.81 19.52
N THR A 150 -17.49 2.76 19.11
CA THR A 150 -17.79 3.03 17.71
C THR A 150 -16.52 3.25 16.86
N PRO A 151 -15.52 4.03 17.33
CA PRO A 151 -14.24 4.18 16.64
C PRO A 151 -13.46 2.88 16.44
N GLY A 152 -13.49 1.96 17.40
CA GLY A 152 -12.80 0.67 17.31
C GLY A 152 -13.43 -0.25 16.26
N LEU A 153 -14.77 -0.30 16.22
CA LEU A 153 -15.53 -1.07 15.23
C LEU A 153 -15.42 -0.46 13.83
N ASP A 154 -15.49 0.86 13.69
CA ASP A 154 -15.28 1.56 12.42
C ASP A 154 -13.89 1.28 11.85
N ARG A 155 -12.86 1.36 12.71
CA ARG A 155 -11.49 1.04 12.33
C ARG A 155 -11.34 -0.41 11.90
N LEU A 156 -11.99 -1.34 12.60
CA LEU A 156 -11.99 -2.76 12.24
C LEU A 156 -12.63 -2.97 10.87
N LEU A 157 -13.84 -2.43 10.66
CA LEU A 157 -14.55 -2.54 9.39
C LEU A 157 -13.74 -1.94 8.23
N TRP A 158 -13.10 -0.80 8.45
CA TRP A 158 -12.23 -0.16 7.46
C TRP A 158 -11.04 -1.03 7.09
N LEU A 159 -10.32 -1.56 8.07
CA LEU A 159 -9.18 -2.44 7.82
C LEU A 159 -9.61 -3.74 7.13
N PHE A 160 -10.78 -4.27 7.47
CA PHE A 160 -11.34 -5.46 6.83
C PHE A 160 -11.65 -5.19 5.36
N LEU A 161 -12.29 -4.04 5.06
CA LEU A 161 -12.55 -3.60 3.70
C LEU A 161 -11.26 -3.49 2.87
N ARG A 162 -10.21 -2.91 3.45
CA ARG A 162 -8.89 -2.81 2.81
C ARG A 162 -8.27 -4.18 2.54
N LEU A 163 -8.37 -5.11 3.49
CA LEU A 163 -7.90 -6.49 3.29
C LEU A 163 -8.66 -7.20 2.16
N LEU A 164 -9.97 -6.96 2.02
CA LEU A 164 -10.77 -7.48 0.90
C LEU A 164 -10.35 -6.87 -0.44
N LEU A 165 -10.08 -5.57 -0.49
CA LEU A 165 -9.56 -4.91 -1.70
C LEU A 165 -8.19 -5.45 -2.08
N SER A 166 -7.29 -5.61 -1.11
CA SER A 166 -5.98 -6.23 -1.30
C SER A 166 -6.10 -7.66 -1.82
N ARG A 167 -7.01 -8.47 -1.27
CA ARG A 167 -7.30 -9.83 -1.77
C ARG A 167 -7.74 -9.80 -3.23
N THR A 168 -8.68 -8.91 -3.56
CA THR A 168 -9.23 -8.75 -4.91
C THR A 168 -8.16 -8.33 -5.91
N ALA A 169 -7.29 -7.39 -5.52
CA ALA A 169 -6.19 -6.92 -6.35
C ALA A 169 -5.15 -8.03 -6.60
N LEU A 170 -4.84 -8.84 -5.56
CA LEU A 170 -3.97 -10.02 -5.68
C LEU A 170 -4.59 -11.08 -6.61
N ASP A 171 -5.89 -11.36 -6.50
CA ASP A 171 -6.58 -12.30 -7.40
C ASP A 171 -6.54 -11.82 -8.85
N ARG A 172 -6.80 -10.53 -9.09
CA ARG A 172 -6.69 -9.94 -10.44
C ARG A 172 -5.27 -10.06 -10.98
N PHE A 173 -4.26 -9.75 -10.17
CA PHE A 173 -2.86 -9.88 -10.56
C PHE A 173 -2.50 -11.32 -10.93
N LEU A 174 -2.87 -12.29 -10.09
CA LEU A 174 -2.65 -13.72 -10.37
C LEU A 174 -3.39 -14.17 -11.63
N GLY A 175 -4.61 -13.67 -11.87
CA GLY A 175 -5.37 -13.94 -13.09
C GLY A 175 -4.75 -13.39 -14.37
N THR A 176 -3.94 -12.33 -14.29
CA THR A 176 -3.19 -11.79 -15.45
C THR A 176 -1.90 -12.56 -15.77
N MET A 177 -1.48 -13.48 -14.90
CA MET A 177 -0.23 -14.23 -15.05
C MET A 177 -0.48 -15.72 -15.31
N ASN A 178 0.12 -16.26 -16.36
CA ASN A 178 0.10 -17.69 -16.65
C ASN A 178 1.40 -18.35 -16.18
N ASN A 179 1.40 -18.89 -14.96
CA ASN A 179 2.57 -19.53 -14.36
C ASN A 179 3.15 -20.67 -15.23
N GLU A 180 2.29 -21.51 -15.81
CA GLU A 180 2.74 -22.63 -16.64
C GLU A 180 3.46 -22.16 -17.90
N GLU A 181 2.93 -21.13 -18.56
CA GLU A 181 3.53 -20.55 -19.76
C GLU A 181 4.87 -19.89 -19.45
N ILE A 182 4.95 -19.12 -18.36
CA ILE A 182 6.20 -18.47 -17.93
C ILE A 182 7.26 -19.54 -17.58
N SER A 183 6.85 -20.61 -16.90
CA SER A 183 7.74 -21.72 -16.54
C SER A 183 8.26 -22.45 -17.77
N LYS A 184 7.37 -22.83 -18.71
CA LYS A 184 7.77 -23.45 -19.99
C LYS A 184 8.69 -22.56 -20.80
N ARG A 185 8.41 -21.25 -20.84
CA ARG A 185 9.24 -20.28 -21.55
C ARG A 185 10.63 -20.16 -20.90
N LEU A 186 10.70 -20.18 -19.57
CA LEU A 186 11.96 -20.15 -18.84
C LEU A 186 12.82 -21.39 -19.15
N GLU A 187 12.22 -22.58 -19.17
CA GLU A 187 12.91 -23.81 -19.56
C GLU A 187 13.45 -23.73 -20.99
N GLN A 188 12.65 -23.20 -21.92
CA GLN A 188 13.09 -23.03 -23.30
C GLN A 188 14.26 -22.03 -23.41
N LEU A 189 14.15 -20.87 -22.76
CA LEU A 189 15.22 -19.85 -22.76
C LEU A 189 16.54 -20.40 -22.20
N ARG A 190 16.46 -21.26 -21.17
CA ARG A 190 17.66 -21.92 -20.61
C ARG A 190 18.30 -22.91 -21.59
N LYS A 191 17.50 -23.65 -22.36
CA LYS A 191 18.02 -24.52 -23.44
C LYS A 191 18.68 -23.71 -24.54
N ASP A 192 18.03 -22.63 -24.98
CA ASP A 192 18.55 -21.73 -26.02
C ASP A 192 19.86 -21.07 -25.57
N LEU A 193 19.98 -20.71 -24.28
CA LEU A 193 21.20 -20.14 -23.72
C LEU A 193 22.36 -21.14 -23.74
N ALA A 194 22.13 -22.40 -23.37
CA ALA A 194 23.17 -23.43 -23.41
C ALA A 194 23.67 -23.67 -24.86
N ALA A 195 22.77 -23.64 -25.83
CA ALA A 195 23.13 -23.73 -27.24
C ALA A 195 23.94 -22.50 -27.71
N ALA A 196 23.51 -21.28 -27.35
CA ALA A 196 24.19 -20.03 -27.70
C ALA A 196 25.61 -19.94 -27.11
N GLN A 197 25.79 -20.43 -25.88
CA GLN A 197 27.10 -20.53 -25.23
C GLN A 197 28.04 -21.48 -25.97
N THR A 198 27.52 -22.61 -26.46
CA THR A 198 28.31 -23.57 -27.27
C THR A 198 28.74 -22.95 -28.60
N ALA A 199 27.86 -22.15 -29.21
CA ALA A 199 28.13 -21.41 -30.45
C ALA A 199 29.02 -20.17 -30.27
N LYS A 200 29.35 -19.78 -29.02
CA LYS A 200 30.13 -18.58 -28.65
C LYS A 200 29.56 -17.27 -29.20
N ASP A 201 28.23 -17.15 -29.25
CA ASP A 201 27.58 -15.88 -29.59
C ASP A 201 27.29 -15.08 -28.31
N ASP A 202 28.20 -14.18 -27.96
CA ASP A 202 28.13 -13.37 -26.75
C ASP A 202 26.93 -12.41 -26.74
N ARG A 203 26.50 -11.92 -27.91
CA ARG A 203 25.37 -10.98 -28.01
C ARG A 203 24.06 -11.71 -27.74
N ILE A 204 23.87 -12.88 -28.33
CA ILE A 204 22.68 -13.72 -28.09
C ILE A 204 22.67 -14.20 -26.64
N THR A 205 23.83 -14.61 -26.12
CA THR A 205 23.96 -15.09 -24.73
C THR A 205 23.48 -14.04 -23.73
N ARG A 206 23.93 -12.78 -23.85
CA ARG A 206 23.48 -11.69 -22.96
C ARG A 206 21.98 -11.44 -23.06
N SER A 207 21.43 -11.37 -24.28
CA SER A 207 19.99 -11.15 -24.47
C SER A 207 19.12 -12.28 -23.88
N LEU A 208 19.61 -13.53 -23.94
CA LEU A 208 18.92 -14.67 -23.33
C LEU A 208 19.04 -14.65 -21.81
N GLN A 209 20.19 -14.26 -21.25
CA GLN A 209 20.36 -14.05 -19.80
C GLN A 209 19.39 -13.00 -19.26
N ASP A 210 19.25 -11.86 -19.94
CA ASP A 210 18.29 -10.81 -19.56
C ASP A 210 16.85 -11.34 -19.63
N SER A 211 16.52 -12.11 -20.66
CA SER A 211 15.18 -12.71 -20.82
C SER A 211 14.86 -13.72 -19.72
N ILE A 212 15.87 -14.52 -19.30
CA ILE A 212 15.76 -15.45 -18.18
C ILE A 212 15.53 -14.70 -16.88
N ALA A 213 16.34 -13.68 -16.59
CA ALA A 213 16.21 -12.87 -15.37
C ALA A 213 14.81 -12.23 -15.28
N MET A 214 14.26 -11.74 -16.39
CA MET A 214 12.90 -11.20 -16.44
C MET A 214 11.83 -12.28 -16.21
N ALA A 215 12.00 -13.48 -16.77
CA ALA A 215 11.08 -14.60 -16.53
C ALA A 215 11.13 -15.08 -15.07
N GLU A 216 12.31 -15.15 -14.47
CA GLU A 216 12.49 -15.50 -13.05
C GLU A 216 11.85 -14.47 -12.12
N LEU A 217 12.04 -13.18 -12.40
CA LEU A 217 11.38 -12.11 -11.63
C LEU A 217 9.85 -12.22 -11.70
N ARG A 218 9.29 -12.54 -12.87
CA ARG A 218 7.85 -12.74 -13.02
C ARG A 218 7.35 -13.93 -12.21
N LEU A 219 8.10 -15.04 -12.16
CA LEU A 219 7.74 -16.21 -11.34
C LEU A 219 7.85 -15.91 -9.84
N ASP A 220 8.89 -15.21 -9.40
CA ASP A 220 9.03 -14.79 -7.99
C ASP A 220 7.86 -13.89 -7.57
N ASN A 221 7.49 -12.92 -8.42
CA ASN A 221 6.34 -12.06 -8.16
C ASN A 221 5.02 -12.84 -8.10
N TYR A 222 4.83 -13.81 -9.00
CA TYR A 222 3.65 -14.69 -8.98
C TYR A 222 3.58 -15.50 -7.68
N GLU A 223 4.67 -16.15 -7.27
CA GLU A 223 4.71 -16.96 -6.06
C GLU A 223 4.52 -16.13 -4.78
N ARG A 224 5.08 -14.91 -4.74
CA ARG A 224 4.82 -13.96 -3.65
C ARG A 224 3.36 -13.54 -3.59
N ALA A 225 2.78 -13.14 -4.72
CA ALA A 225 1.38 -12.74 -4.78
C ALA A 225 0.45 -13.89 -4.36
N LYS A 226 0.77 -15.13 -4.75
CA LYS A 226 0.02 -16.33 -4.36
C LYS A 226 0.10 -16.60 -2.85
N LYS A 227 1.29 -16.53 -2.25
CA LYS A 227 1.46 -16.67 -0.80
C LYS A 227 0.73 -15.57 -0.03
N ASN A 228 0.79 -14.33 -0.52
CA ASN A 228 0.09 -13.20 0.09
C ASN A 228 -1.42 -13.35 -0.01
N ALA A 229 -1.93 -13.78 -1.16
CA ALA A 229 -3.34 -14.09 -1.36
C ALA A 229 -3.83 -15.13 -0.35
N GLN A 230 -3.07 -16.20 -0.15
CA GLN A 230 -3.36 -17.23 0.84
C GLN A 230 -3.33 -16.67 2.26
N PHE A 231 -2.29 -15.91 2.60
CA PHE A 231 -2.16 -15.30 3.93
C PHE A 231 -3.32 -14.35 4.25
N VAL A 232 -3.67 -13.44 3.33
CA VAL A 232 -4.80 -12.53 3.48
C VAL A 232 -6.11 -13.29 3.65
N SER A 233 -6.31 -14.39 2.90
CA SER A 233 -7.51 -15.22 3.04
C SER A 233 -7.63 -15.80 4.45
N ILE A 234 -6.55 -16.39 4.97
CA ILE A 234 -6.52 -16.97 6.32
C ILE A 234 -6.78 -15.88 7.38
N GLU A 235 -6.21 -14.70 7.19
CA GLU A 235 -6.41 -13.58 8.12
C GLU A 235 -7.85 -13.06 8.11
N LEU A 236 -8.47 -12.93 6.93
CA LEU A 236 -9.89 -12.58 6.81
C LEU A 236 -10.77 -13.60 7.56
N ASP A 237 -10.51 -14.90 7.39
CA ASP A 237 -11.25 -15.97 8.08
C ASP A 237 -11.05 -15.89 9.60
N ARG A 238 -9.81 -15.65 10.05
CA ARG A 238 -9.47 -15.51 11.47
C ARG A 238 -10.20 -14.32 12.11
N ILE A 239 -10.29 -13.19 11.42
CA ILE A 239 -10.96 -11.97 11.90
C ILE A 239 -12.46 -12.20 12.01
N GLU A 240 -13.09 -12.77 10.97
CA GLU A 240 -14.51 -13.12 10.99
C GLU A 240 -14.83 -14.06 12.16
N GLY A 241 -14.00 -15.07 12.39
CA GLY A 241 -14.14 -16.00 13.51
C GLY A 241 -14.01 -15.32 14.88
N LYS A 242 -13.03 -14.42 15.04
CA LYS A 242 -12.86 -13.65 16.28
C LYS A 242 -14.06 -12.74 16.57
N ILE A 243 -14.56 -12.05 15.55
CA ILE A 243 -15.71 -11.15 15.73
C ILE A 243 -17.00 -11.93 16.01
N GLN A 244 -17.15 -13.12 15.41
CA GLN A 244 -18.24 -14.02 15.77
C GLN A 244 -18.19 -14.43 17.24
N ALA A 245 -17.02 -14.88 17.71
CA ALA A 245 -16.84 -15.25 19.11
C ALA A 245 -17.10 -14.06 20.05
N LEU A 246 -16.68 -12.85 19.68
CA LEU A 246 -16.96 -11.64 20.47
C LEU A 246 -18.44 -11.28 20.50
N ALA A 247 -19.15 -11.41 19.38
CA ALA A 247 -20.61 -11.21 19.34
C ALA A 247 -21.33 -12.24 20.23
N GLU A 248 -20.97 -13.52 20.16
CA GLU A 248 -21.51 -14.58 21.02
C GLU A 248 -21.20 -14.35 22.50
N MET A 249 -19.97 -13.90 22.81
CA MET A 249 -19.57 -13.55 24.18
C MET A 249 -20.30 -12.32 24.70
N SER A 250 -20.61 -11.33 23.86
CA SER A 250 -21.33 -10.11 24.26
C SER A 250 -22.76 -10.41 24.74
N VAL A 251 -23.37 -11.48 24.22
CA VAL A 251 -24.67 -11.97 24.70
C VAL A 251 -24.55 -12.62 26.09
N ASN A 252 -23.47 -13.35 26.34
CA ASN A 252 -23.32 -14.19 27.54
C ASN A 252 -22.56 -13.52 28.71
N ARG A 253 -21.65 -12.58 28.41
CA ARG A 253 -20.85 -11.81 29.37
C ARG A 253 -21.02 -10.32 29.07
N GLN A 254 -21.66 -9.62 30.00
CA GLN A 254 -21.90 -8.18 29.93
C GLN A 254 -20.71 -7.37 30.48
N ASP A 255 -19.45 -7.80 30.26
CA ASP A 255 -18.26 -7.02 30.63
C ASP A 255 -17.88 -6.10 29.47
N PRO A 256 -18.20 -4.79 29.55
CA PRO A 256 -18.07 -3.91 28.42
C PRO A 256 -16.59 -3.55 28.14
N ASP A 257 -15.72 -3.52 29.14
CA ASP A 257 -14.32 -3.10 28.99
C ASP A 257 -13.48 -4.20 28.35
N PHE A 258 -13.73 -5.45 28.75
CA PHE A 258 -13.12 -6.61 28.15
C PHE A 258 -13.41 -6.67 26.64
N LEU A 259 -14.67 -6.48 26.22
CA LEU A 259 -15.06 -6.52 24.80
C LEU A 259 -14.36 -5.42 23.98
N SER A 260 -14.24 -4.20 24.52
CA SER A 260 -13.55 -3.11 23.84
C SER A 260 -12.08 -3.44 23.58
N SER A 261 -11.39 -3.94 24.61
CA SER A 261 -9.97 -4.32 24.49
C SER A 261 -9.72 -5.40 23.44
N GLN A 262 -10.68 -6.33 23.27
CA GLN A 262 -10.59 -7.41 22.30
C GLN A 262 -10.84 -6.91 20.86
N VAL A 263 -11.76 -5.96 20.68
CA VAL A 263 -11.98 -5.30 19.37
C VAL A 263 -10.74 -4.49 18.97
N ASP A 264 -10.15 -3.75 19.89
CA ASP A 264 -8.92 -2.99 19.64
C ASP A 264 -7.75 -3.90 19.29
N SER A 265 -7.60 -5.03 19.98
CA SER A 265 -6.62 -6.07 19.68
C SER A 265 -6.82 -6.66 18.28
N ALA A 266 -8.07 -6.93 17.88
CA ALA A 266 -8.39 -7.39 16.54
C ALA A 266 -8.01 -6.34 15.48
N ALA A 267 -8.39 -5.07 15.71
CA ALA A 267 -8.04 -3.96 14.82
C ALA A 267 -6.52 -3.73 14.72
N GLU A 268 -5.76 -3.84 15.83
CA GLU A 268 -4.29 -3.73 15.81
C GLU A 268 -3.65 -4.88 15.02
N SER A 269 -4.09 -6.11 15.26
CA SER A 269 -3.59 -7.25 14.48
C SER A 269 -3.86 -7.08 12.98
N MET A 270 -4.99 -6.48 12.62
CA MET A 270 -5.33 -6.18 11.22
C MET A 270 -4.45 -5.10 10.61
N ARG A 271 -4.06 -4.07 11.37
CA ARG A 271 -3.11 -3.06 10.90
C ARG A 271 -1.77 -3.68 10.55
N GLN A 272 -1.29 -4.61 11.37
CA GLN A 272 -0.03 -5.30 11.12
C GLN A 272 -0.12 -6.17 9.86
N THR A 273 -1.22 -6.90 9.67
CA THR A 273 -1.48 -7.68 8.45
C THR A 273 -1.56 -6.77 7.22
N GLU A 274 -2.32 -5.68 7.31
CA GLU A 274 -2.47 -4.71 6.23
C GLU A 274 -1.13 -4.07 5.84
N LYS A 275 -0.33 -3.67 6.82
CA LYS A 275 1.03 -3.13 6.59
C LYS A 275 1.94 -4.16 5.93
N ALA A 276 1.94 -5.41 6.40
CA ALA A 276 2.73 -6.49 5.81
C ALA A 276 2.32 -6.73 4.35
N VAL A 277 1.03 -6.68 4.05
CA VAL A 277 0.49 -6.83 2.69
C VAL A 277 0.82 -5.62 1.83
N SER A 278 0.71 -4.40 2.37
CA SER A 278 1.01 -3.15 1.66
C SER A 278 2.50 -3.02 1.32
N GLU A 279 3.40 -3.39 2.23
CA GLU A 279 4.85 -3.42 1.96
C GLU A 279 5.18 -4.38 0.82
N LEU A 280 4.48 -5.51 0.74
CA LEU A 280 4.65 -6.48 -0.34
C LEU A 280 3.99 -6.03 -1.66
N GLN A 281 2.85 -5.33 -1.59
CA GLN A 281 2.19 -4.75 -2.76
C GLN A 281 3.01 -3.63 -3.40
N HIS A 282 3.73 -2.84 -2.60
CA HIS A 282 4.68 -1.83 -3.09
C HIS A 282 5.79 -2.47 -3.96
N LEU A 283 6.23 -3.68 -3.62
CA LEU A 283 7.21 -4.44 -4.43
C LEU A 283 6.61 -4.94 -5.76
N THR A 284 5.31 -5.23 -5.79
CA THR A 284 4.58 -5.66 -7.00
C THR A 284 4.01 -4.51 -7.83
N GLY A 285 4.13 -3.25 -7.36
CA GLY A 285 3.57 -2.06 -8.03
C GLY A 285 2.05 -1.86 -7.86
N LEU A 286 1.45 -2.47 -6.83
CA LEU A 286 0.00 -2.47 -6.57
C LEU A 286 -0.46 -1.50 -5.46
N ALA A 287 0.43 -0.67 -4.91
CA ALA A 287 0.10 0.16 -3.76
C ALA A 287 -0.81 1.35 -4.13
N ASP A 288 -1.91 1.50 -3.39
CA ASP A 288 -2.77 2.69 -3.37
C ASP A 288 -2.49 3.46 -2.06
N GLU A 289 -2.46 4.80 -2.11
CA GLU A 289 -2.05 5.65 -0.97
C GLU A 289 -3.04 5.57 0.22
N LEU A 290 -2.52 5.40 1.43
CA LEU A 290 -3.32 5.25 2.66
C LEU A 290 -3.97 6.57 3.14
N GLN A 291 -5.30 6.54 3.32
CA GLN A 291 -6.12 7.59 3.98
C GLN A 291 -6.81 7.07 5.27
N GLU A 292 -7.24 7.99 6.12
CA GLU A 292 -7.86 7.79 7.44
C GLU A 292 -9.25 7.11 7.35
N PRO A 293 -9.67 6.26 8.32
CA PRO A 293 -10.94 5.53 8.25
C PRO A 293 -12.17 6.45 8.22
N PRO A 294 -13.12 6.26 7.29
CA PRO A 294 -14.43 6.90 7.34
C PRO A 294 -15.32 6.27 8.43
N ALA A 295 -16.42 6.94 8.82
CA ALA A 295 -17.44 6.38 9.71
C ALA A 295 -18.31 5.36 8.94
N ILE A 296 -18.05 4.07 9.12
CA ILE A 296 -18.63 2.99 8.31
C ILE A 296 -19.88 2.41 8.98
N LEU A 297 -19.87 2.29 10.30
CA LEU A 297 -20.91 1.64 11.09
C LEU A 297 -22.25 2.39 11.04
N GLU A 298 -22.21 3.68 10.75
CA GLU A 298 -23.39 4.56 10.64
C GLU A 298 -23.90 4.67 9.19
N SER A 299 -23.16 4.13 8.21
CA SER A 299 -23.51 4.22 6.79
C SER A 299 -24.65 3.24 6.45
N ASP A 300 -25.72 3.70 5.78
CA ASP A 300 -26.75 2.80 5.24
C ASP A 300 -26.22 2.03 4.01
N LEU A 301 -25.62 0.86 4.28
CA LEU A 301 -25.13 -0.05 3.24
C LEU A 301 -26.23 -0.45 2.24
N ARG A 302 -27.53 -0.41 2.61
CA ARG A 302 -28.62 -0.77 1.70
C ARG A 302 -28.90 0.32 0.67
N GLU A 303 -28.65 1.58 0.98
CA GLU A 303 -28.76 2.70 0.04
C GLU A 303 -27.55 2.73 -0.89
N VAL A 304 -26.37 2.45 -0.34
CA VAL A 304 -25.10 2.30 -1.06
C VAL A 304 -25.15 1.18 -2.12
N LEU A 305 -25.81 0.07 -1.82
CA LEU A 305 -25.89 -1.10 -2.71
C LEU A 305 -27.10 -1.07 -3.67
N ARG A 306 -28.07 -0.16 -3.48
CA ARG A 306 -29.26 -0.02 -4.33
C ARG A 306 -29.03 0.78 -5.61
N HIS A 307 -27.93 1.53 -5.72
CA HIS A 307 -27.64 2.36 -6.88
C HIS A 307 -27.15 1.60 -8.13
N GLU A 308 -27.12 0.26 -8.11
CA GLU A 308 -26.71 -0.58 -9.26
C GLU A 308 -27.67 -1.77 -9.52
N ALA A 309 -28.98 -1.58 -9.31
CA ALA A 309 -30.01 -2.50 -9.81
C ALA A 309 -30.72 -1.90 -11.05
#